data_AF-A0A4S4KCE8-F1
#
_entry.id   AF-A0A4S4KCE8-F1
#
_cell.length_a   1.000
_cell.length_b   1.000
_cell.length_c   1.000
_cell.angle_alpha   90.00
_cell.angle_beta   90.00
_cell.angle_gamma   90.00
#
_symmetry.space_group_name_H-M   'P 1'
#
loop_
_entity.id
_entity.type
_entity.pdbx_description
1 polymer ?
#
loop_
_entity_poly.entity_id
_entity_poly.type
_entity_poly.pdbx_seq_one_letter_code
_entity_poly.pdbx_strand_id
1 'polypeptide(L)'
;MVSSGTGRNPTRPSQGVLFLLQRSGLMASIQNSSLQITSTGFQFLLHSPHAQLWELLLQYLHMAEERQMDLVEVLSFLFMLSTMELGRDYSVEHLSPTQVAMLEDLRDYGIIWQRRSYSFGNYADLIFTPSPNC
;
A
#
# COMPACT_ATOMS: atom_id res chain seq x y z
N MET A 1 -18.60 10.71 17.03
CA MET A 1 -19.17 11.18 15.75
C MET A 1 -18.21 12.16 15.11
N VAL A 2 -17.62 11.78 13.99
CA VAL A 2 -17.15 12.73 12.96
C VAL A 2 -17.43 12.06 11.63
N SER A 3 -18.67 12.26 11.17
CA SER A 3 -19.02 12.12 9.77
C SER A 3 -18.83 13.52 9.18
N SER A 4 -17.70 13.74 8.53
CA SER A 4 -17.49 14.94 7.73
C SER A 4 -17.83 14.58 6.29
N GLY A 5 -18.95 15.14 5.82
CA GLY A 5 -19.49 14.88 4.50
C GLY A 5 -18.57 15.32 3.38
N THR A 6 -18.33 14.41 2.45
CA THR A 6 -18.45 14.65 1.00
C THR A 6 -19.00 13.36 0.39
N GLY A 7 -20.04 13.46 -0.44
CA GLY A 7 -20.77 12.34 -1.04
C GLY A 7 -19.99 11.55 -2.11
N ARG A 8 -18.69 11.33 -1.92
CA ARG A 8 -17.96 10.27 -2.62
C ARG A 8 -17.99 9.07 -1.69
N ASN A 9 -18.61 7.96 -2.12
CA ASN A 9 -18.33 6.67 -1.48
C ASN A 9 -16.81 6.56 -1.38
N PRO A 10 -16.21 6.47 -0.18
CA PRO A 10 -14.79 6.19 -0.09
C PRO A 10 -14.61 4.87 -0.84
N THR A 11 -13.80 4.88 -1.90
CA THR A 11 -13.35 3.66 -2.55
C THR A 11 -12.87 2.76 -1.42
N ARG A 12 -13.59 1.64 -1.19
CA ARG A 12 -13.23 0.71 -0.13
C ARG A 12 -11.77 0.32 -0.40
N PRO A 13 -10.84 0.60 0.51
CA PRO A 13 -9.46 0.21 0.32
C PRO A 13 -9.40 -1.32 0.20
N SER A 14 -8.37 -1.84 -0.46
CA SER A 14 -8.28 -3.27 -0.73
C SER A 14 -8.28 -4.09 0.55
N GLN A 15 -8.66 -5.36 0.45
CA GLN A 15 -8.77 -6.24 1.60
C GLN A 15 -7.42 -6.37 2.36
N GLY A 16 -6.30 -6.30 1.64
CA GLY A 16 -4.95 -6.29 2.23
C GLY A 16 -4.70 -5.04 3.08
N VAL A 17 -5.13 -3.87 2.61
CA VAL A 17 -5.04 -2.61 3.37
C VAL A 17 -5.91 -2.68 4.62
N LEU A 18 -7.16 -3.14 4.51
CA LEU A 18 -8.05 -3.27 5.66
C LEU A 18 -7.51 -4.27 6.70
N PHE A 19 -6.92 -5.37 6.23
CA PHE A 19 -6.26 -6.35 7.10
C PHE A 19 -5.06 -5.74 7.82
N LEU A 20 -4.21 -4.99 7.11
CA LEU A 20 -3.06 -4.30 7.67
C LEU A 20 -3.49 -3.28 8.73
N LEU A 21 -4.48 -2.44 8.41
CA LEU A 21 -5.03 -1.43 9.31
C LEU A 21 -5.67 -2.05 10.56
N GLN A 22 -6.33 -3.19 10.42
CA GLN A 22 -6.90 -3.90 11.56
C GLN A 22 -5.83 -4.55 12.43
N ARG A 23 -4.81 -5.17 11.81
CA ARG A 23 -3.71 -5.85 12.51
C ARG A 23 -2.80 -4.89 13.26
N SER A 24 -2.53 -3.72 12.69
CA SER A 24 -1.78 -2.61 13.32
C SER A 24 -2.57 -1.92 14.43
N GLY A 25 -3.85 -2.24 14.59
CA GLY A 25 -4.73 -1.61 15.55
C GLY A 25 -5.07 -0.16 15.19
N LEU A 26 -4.84 0.27 13.93
CA LEU A 26 -5.26 1.57 13.40
C LEU A 26 -6.77 1.60 13.13
N MET A 27 -7.36 0.44 12.83
CA MET A 27 -8.79 0.23 12.76
C MET A 27 -9.21 -0.96 13.62
N ALA A 28 -10.40 -0.88 14.21
CA ALA A 28 -11.00 -1.97 14.95
C ALA A 28 -12.46 -2.14 14.54
N SER A 29 -12.93 -3.37 14.49
CA SER A 29 -14.36 -3.64 14.29
C SER A 29 -15.09 -3.42 15.60
N ILE A 30 -16.00 -2.45 15.63
CA ILE A 30 -16.88 -2.24 16.77
C ILE A 30 -18.19 -2.96 16.45
N GLN A 31 -18.52 -3.96 17.28
CA GLN A 31 -19.81 -4.67 17.24
C GLN A 31 -20.21 -5.17 15.83
N ASN A 32 -19.36 -6.01 15.24
CA ASN A 32 -19.64 -6.86 14.08
C ASN A 32 -20.10 -6.19 12.77
N SER A 33 -20.03 -4.87 12.63
CA SER A 33 -20.71 -4.21 11.48
C SER A 33 -19.92 -3.11 10.80
N SER A 34 -19.00 -2.45 11.49
CA SER A 34 -18.22 -1.36 10.90
C SER A 34 -16.79 -1.32 11.44
N LEU A 35 -15.82 -1.28 10.53
CA LEU A 35 -14.43 -0.93 10.84
C LEU A 35 -14.40 0.56 11.19
N GLN A 36 -13.97 0.87 12.40
CA GLN A 36 -13.81 2.23 12.89
C GLN A 36 -12.34 2.49 13.18
N ILE A 37 -11.92 3.71 12.92
CA ILE A 37 -10.58 4.18 13.27
C ILE A 37 -10.44 4.21 14.80
N THR A 38 -9.32 3.68 15.29
CA THR A 38 -9.02 3.65 16.73
C THR A 38 -8.39 4.98 17.17
N SER A 39 -8.17 5.16 18.48
CA SER A 39 -7.40 6.31 18.98
C SER A 39 -5.99 6.35 18.40
N THR A 40 -5.32 5.20 18.28
CA THR A 40 -4.01 5.06 17.64
C THR A 40 -4.08 5.34 16.14
N GLY A 41 -5.14 4.90 15.46
CA GLY A 41 -5.40 5.24 14.06
C GLY A 41 -5.54 6.74 13.82
N PHE A 42 -6.23 7.45 14.71
CA PHE A 42 -6.32 8.91 14.63
C PHE A 42 -4.97 9.59 14.89
N GLN A 43 -4.16 9.09 15.82
CA GLN A 43 -2.81 9.60 16.06
C GLN A 43 -1.90 9.40 14.84
N PHE A 44 -1.98 8.23 14.20
CA PHE A 44 -1.26 7.95 12.96
C PHE A 44 -1.57 9.00 11.87
N LEU A 45 -2.83 9.42 11.71
CA LEU A 45 -3.20 10.47 10.76
C LEU A 45 -2.56 11.84 11.07
N LEU A 46 -2.16 12.07 12.32
CA LEU A 46 -1.49 13.30 12.76
C LEU A 46 0.04 13.22 12.62
N HIS A 47 0.60 12.04 12.37
CA HIS A 47 2.03 11.88 12.15
C HIS A 47 2.47 12.53 10.83
N SER A 48 3.76 12.79 10.67
CA SER A 48 4.29 13.27 9.39
C SER A 48 4.13 12.21 8.29
N PRO A 49 4.00 12.59 7.01
CA PRO A 49 3.87 11.63 5.90
C PRO A 49 5.02 10.60 5.87
N HIS A 50 6.23 11.04 6.23
CA HIS A 50 7.39 10.16 6.35
C HIS A 50 7.22 9.09 7.44
N ALA A 51 6.75 9.48 8.63
CA ALA A 51 6.51 8.55 9.73
C ALA A 51 5.36 7.58 9.41
N GLN A 52 4.29 8.07 8.78
CA GLN A 52 3.17 7.24 8.32
C GLN A 52 3.63 6.16 7.35
N LEU A 53 4.47 6.52 6.37
CA LEU A 53 5.01 5.57 5.39
C LEU A 53 5.90 4.52 6.06
N TRP A 54 6.76 4.93 7.00
CA TRP A 54 7.63 4.00 7.71
C TRP A 54 6.86 3.00 8.59
N GLU A 55 5.86 3.46 9.33
CA GLU A 55 4.98 2.59 10.11
C GLU A 55 4.22 1.59 9.23
N LEU A 56 3.71 2.05 8.08
CA LEU A 56 3.03 1.17 7.12
C LEU A 56 3.99 0.11 6.56
N LEU A 57 5.23 0.49 6.26
CA LEU A 57 6.26 -0.41 5.74
C LEU A 57 6.64 -1.48 6.76
N LEU A 58 6.82 -1.11 8.03
CA LEU A 58 7.10 -2.05 9.10
C LEU A 58 5.93 -3.03 9.29
N GLN A 59 4.71 -2.53 9.27
CA GLN A 59 3.52 -3.40 9.37
C GLN A 59 3.42 -4.35 8.18
N TYR A 60 3.81 -3.90 6.97
CA TYR A 60 3.88 -4.74 5.80
C TYR A 60 4.89 -5.88 5.96
N LEU A 61 6.08 -5.60 6.49
CA LEU A 61 7.10 -6.63 6.75
C LEU A 61 6.59 -7.70 7.73
N HIS A 62 5.91 -7.30 8.80
CA HIS A 62 5.27 -8.25 9.71
C HIS A 62 4.17 -9.08 9.02
N MET A 63 3.38 -8.46 8.15
CA MET A 63 2.35 -9.19 7.39
C MET A 63 2.98 -10.18 6.38
N ALA A 64 4.09 -9.80 5.74
CA ALA A 64 4.81 -10.66 4.81
C ALA A 64 5.35 -11.92 5.52
N GLU A 65 5.87 -11.77 6.74
CA GLU A 65 6.29 -12.88 7.59
C GLU A 65 5.11 -13.82 7.93
N GLU A 66 3.95 -13.28 8.30
CA GLU A 66 2.73 -14.07 8.55
C GLU A 66 2.23 -14.83 7.31
N ARG A 67 2.39 -14.24 6.13
CA ARG A 67 2.03 -14.86 4.84
C ARG A 67 3.08 -15.86 4.34
N GLN A 68 4.13 -16.13 5.11
CA GLN A 68 5.27 -16.97 4.72
C GLN A 68 5.95 -16.51 3.42
N MET A 69 5.95 -15.20 3.18
CA MET A 69 6.71 -14.61 2.08
C MET A 69 8.19 -14.58 2.45
N ASP A 70 9.08 -14.69 1.45
CA ASP A 70 10.51 -14.56 1.69
C ASP A 70 10.86 -13.12 2.07
N LEU A 71 11.15 -12.89 3.35
CA LEU A 71 11.50 -11.58 3.89
C LEU A 71 12.76 -11.00 3.23
N VAL A 72 13.70 -11.85 2.82
CA VAL A 72 14.93 -11.43 2.13
C VAL A 72 14.57 -10.83 0.77
N GLU A 73 13.66 -11.48 0.06
CA GLU A 73 13.16 -11.00 -1.23
C GLU A 73 12.37 -9.70 -1.10
N VAL A 74 11.51 -9.59 -0.08
CA VAL A 74 10.73 -8.38 0.23
C VAL A 74 11.65 -7.21 0.55
N LEU A 75 12.63 -7.39 1.43
CA LEU A 75 13.59 -6.33 1.78
C LEU A 75 14.46 -5.94 0.58
N SER A 76 14.92 -6.93 -0.19
CA SER A 76 15.70 -6.68 -1.41
C SER A 76 14.92 -5.84 -2.41
N PHE A 77 13.62 -6.13 -2.58
CA PHE A 77 12.75 -5.35 -3.46
C PHE A 77 12.49 -3.94 -2.91
N LEU A 78 12.30 -3.76 -1.60
CA LEU A 78 12.20 -2.41 -0.99
C LEU A 78 13.44 -1.56 -1.23
N PHE A 79 14.62 -2.14 -1.07
CA PHE A 79 15.87 -1.43 -1.34
C PHE A 79 16.01 -1.11 -2.82
N MET A 80 15.66 -2.05 -3.72
CA MET A 80 15.61 -1.79 -5.15
C MET A 80 14.69 -0.60 -5.46
N LEU A 81 13.45 -0.62 -4.99
CA LEU A 81 12.46 0.47 -5.16
C LEU A 81 12.98 1.82 -4.66
N SER A 82 13.70 1.84 -3.54
CA SER A 82 14.27 3.08 -3.00
C SER A 82 15.32 3.73 -3.91
N THR A 83 15.94 2.94 -4.79
CA THR A 83 16.94 3.39 -5.76
C THR A 83 16.38 3.63 -7.16
N MET A 84 15.09 3.34 -7.38
CA MET A 84 14.45 3.54 -8.68
C MET A 84 14.14 5.02 -8.91
N GLU A 85 14.41 5.48 -10.12
CA GLU A 85 14.15 6.86 -10.51
C GLU A 85 12.68 7.05 -10.87
N LEU A 86 12.07 8.11 -10.35
CA LEU A 86 10.73 8.49 -10.77
C LEU A 86 10.72 8.88 -12.27
N GLY A 87 9.72 8.42 -13.01
CA GLY A 87 9.51 8.73 -14.42
C GLY A 87 10.22 7.79 -15.39
N ARG A 88 10.81 6.69 -14.91
CA ARG A 88 11.33 5.60 -15.73
C ARG A 88 10.34 4.44 -15.79
N ASP A 89 10.26 3.82 -16.96
CA ASP A 89 9.49 2.61 -17.19
C ASP A 89 10.34 1.41 -16.79
N TYR A 90 9.81 0.58 -15.88
CA TYR A 90 10.46 -0.65 -15.46
C TYR A 90 9.58 -1.85 -15.83
N SER A 91 10.18 -2.81 -16.53
CA SER A 91 9.49 -4.05 -16.91
C SER A 91 9.28 -4.94 -15.68
N VAL A 92 8.07 -5.50 -15.58
CA VAL A 92 7.66 -6.45 -14.54
C VAL A 92 7.80 -7.91 -14.97
N GLU A 93 8.29 -8.17 -16.19
CA GLU A 93 8.30 -9.51 -16.81
C GLU A 93 9.19 -10.52 -16.06
N HIS A 94 10.18 -10.04 -15.33
CA HIS A 94 11.12 -10.88 -14.57
C HIS A 94 10.91 -10.83 -13.05
N LEU A 95 9.82 -10.24 -12.58
CA LEU A 95 9.52 -10.20 -11.16
C LEU A 95 9.06 -11.56 -10.67
N SER A 96 9.51 -11.93 -9.47
CA SER A 96 9.03 -13.13 -8.81
C SER A 96 7.56 -12.98 -8.38
N PRO A 97 6.86 -14.09 -8.09
CA PRO A 97 5.49 -14.01 -7.56
C PRO A 97 5.38 -13.15 -6.30
N THR A 98 6.38 -13.20 -5.42
CA THR A 98 6.45 -12.39 -4.19
C THR A 98 6.56 -10.90 -4.52
N GLN A 99 7.42 -10.55 -5.49
CA GLN A 99 7.64 -9.17 -5.91
C GLN A 99 6.42 -8.59 -6.63
N VAL A 100 5.74 -9.38 -7.45
CA VAL A 100 4.48 -8.98 -8.10
C VAL A 100 3.39 -8.73 -7.05
N ALA A 101 3.21 -9.64 -6.09
CA ALA A 101 2.24 -9.45 -5.01
C ALA A 101 2.55 -8.18 -4.19
N MET A 102 3.82 -7.97 -3.87
CA MET A 102 4.28 -6.79 -3.15
C MET A 102 4.05 -5.49 -3.92
N LEU A 103 4.26 -5.52 -5.22
CA LEU A 103 4.01 -4.38 -6.09
C LEU A 103 2.52 -4.01 -6.13
N GLU A 104 1.62 -5.01 -6.15
CA GLU A 104 0.17 -4.77 -6.03
C GLU A 104 -0.21 -4.19 -4.66
N ASP A 105 0.37 -4.72 -3.59
CA ASP A 105 0.15 -4.20 -2.22
C ASP A 105 0.63 -2.73 -2.11
N LEU A 106 1.82 -2.41 -2.60
CA LEU A 106 2.38 -1.06 -2.60
C LEU A 106 1.58 -0.08 -3.47
N ARG A 107 0.97 -0.55 -4.57
CA ARG A 107 0.01 0.22 -5.35
C ARG A 107 -1.24 0.52 -4.55
N ASP A 108 -1.78 -0.48 -3.86
CA ASP A 108 -2.99 -0.33 -3.05
C ASP A 108 -2.76 0.58 -1.83
N TYR A 109 -1.53 0.64 -1.32
CA TYR A 109 -1.08 1.61 -0.31
C TYR A 109 -0.89 3.02 -0.88
N GLY A 110 -0.91 3.19 -2.20
CA GLY A 110 -0.66 4.47 -2.85
C GLY A 110 0.81 4.91 -2.83
N ILE A 111 1.73 3.99 -2.51
CA ILE A 111 3.18 4.24 -2.56
C ILE A 111 3.65 4.23 -4.02
N ILE A 112 3.09 3.32 -4.82
CA ILE A 112 3.41 3.17 -6.23
C ILE A 112 2.20 3.54 -7.06
N TRP A 113 2.42 4.32 -8.11
CA TRP A 113 1.42 4.52 -9.14
C TRP A 113 1.78 3.65 -10.35
N GLN A 114 0.81 2.87 -10.84
CA GLN A 114 0.92 2.13 -12.09
C GLN A 114 -0.03 2.75 -13.11
N ARG A 115 0.48 3.11 -14.28
CA ARG A 115 -0.39 3.58 -15.36
C ARG A 115 -1.18 2.37 -15.86
N ARG A 116 -2.51 2.47 -15.89
CA ARG A 116 -3.35 1.44 -16.50
C ARG A 116 -3.07 1.49 -18.01
N SER A 117 -2.19 0.61 -18.49
CA SER A 117 -1.97 0.43 -19.93
C SER A 117 -3.29 -0.09 -20.51
N TYR A 118 -4.08 0.80 -21.11
CA TYR A 118 -5.12 0.42 -22.06
C TYR A 118 -4.42 0.01 -23.35
N SER A 119 -3.77 -1.14 -23.33
CA SER A 119 -3.22 -1.74 -24.54
C SER A 119 -3.47 -3.24 -24.46
N PHE A 120 -4.16 -3.70 -25.49
CA PHE A 120 -4.49 -5.07 -25.80
C PHE A 120 -3.20 -5.92 -25.85
N GLY A 121 -2.78 -6.47 -24.71
CA GLY A 121 -1.57 -7.29 -24.60
C GLY A 121 -0.90 -7.13 -23.24
N ASN A 122 -0.47 -8.26 -22.65
CA ASN A 122 0.05 -8.42 -21.29
C ASN A 122 1.39 -7.69 -21.01
N TYR A 123 1.44 -6.36 -21.13
CA TYR A 123 2.59 -5.55 -20.76
C TYR A 123 2.14 -4.44 -19.81
N ALA A 124 2.35 -4.66 -18.51
CA ALA A 124 2.12 -3.66 -17.48
C ALA A 124 3.42 -2.92 -17.20
N ASP A 125 3.64 -1.80 -17.88
CA ASP A 125 4.79 -0.94 -17.60
C ASP A 125 4.59 -0.20 -16.27
N LEU A 126 5.58 -0.30 -15.37
CA LEU A 126 5.62 0.49 -14.14
C LEU A 126 6.23 1.84 -14.42
N ILE A 127 5.40 2.88 -14.42
CA ILE A 127 5.88 4.26 -14.47
C ILE A 127 5.75 4.86 -13.08
N PHE A 128 6.86 5.02 -12.37
CA PHE A 128 6.89 5.73 -11.08
C PHE A 128 6.76 7.24 -11.30
N THR A 129 5.60 7.76 -11.70
CA THR A 129 5.43 9.23 -11.78
C THR A 129 5.17 9.80 -10.39
N PRO A 130 5.74 10.97 -10.03
CA PRO A 130 5.32 11.67 -8.83
C PRO A 130 3.81 11.96 -8.92
N SER A 131 3.09 11.73 -7.82
CA SER A 131 1.66 12.04 -7.73
C SER A 131 1.44 13.51 -8.10
N PRO A 132 0.51 13.83 -9.02
CA PRO A 132 0.28 15.21 -9.48
C PRO A 132 -0.34 16.13 -8.42
N ASN A 133 -0.53 15.65 -7.19
CA ASN A 133 -1.16 16.40 -6.09
C ASN A 133 -0.23 16.58 -4.87
N CYS A 134 1.09 16.53 -5.05
CA CYS A 134 2.06 17.01 -4.05
C CYS A 134 2.50 18.43 -4.35
#